data_AF-A0A7Z7IAZ5-F1
#
_entry.id   AF-A0A7Z7IAZ5-F1
#
_cell.length_a   1.000
_cell.length_b   1.000
_cell.length_c   1.000
_cell.angle_alpha   90.00
_cell.angle_beta   90.00
_cell.angle_gamma   90.00
#
_symmetry.space_group_name_H-M   'P 1'
#
loop_
_entity.id
_entity.type
_entity.pdbx_description
1 polymer ?
#
loop_
_entity_poly.entity_id
_entity_poly.type
_entity_poly.pdbx_seq_one_letter_code
_entity_poly.pdbx_strand_id
1 'polypeptide(L)'
;MAIDAIVANMDPVWTSTGEDTKPAAKYEQSAALRRFLEGVRDDGYPLLLMSELNAASLNNAISETLGDDGITYFSAILSSSACGTRYAVALHTLATPAHRVAAVGVDERGLEEARSSGITRCVPLSDALRRGSAPFSHAFSSDR
;
A
#
# COMPACT_ATOMS: atom_id res chain seq x y z
N MET A 1 -1.77 2.90 -19.72
CA MET A 1 -0.88 3.77 -18.91
C MET A 1 -0.15 2.86 -17.94
N ALA A 2 1.18 2.80 -18.01
CA ALA A 2 1.98 1.95 -17.13
C ALA A 2 2.15 2.60 -15.76
N ILE A 3 2.01 1.80 -14.70
CA ILE A 3 2.39 2.14 -13.33
C ILE A 3 3.77 1.53 -13.10
N ASP A 4 4.67 2.27 -12.44
CA ASP A 4 6.03 1.83 -12.14
C ASP A 4 6.23 1.61 -10.64
N ALA A 5 5.35 2.14 -9.78
CA ALA A 5 5.43 1.98 -8.33
C ALA A 5 4.07 2.15 -7.65
N ILE A 6 3.94 1.57 -6.46
CA ILE A 6 2.75 1.71 -5.62
C ILE A 6 3.15 2.39 -4.32
N VAL A 7 2.39 3.42 -3.94
CA VAL A 7 2.44 4.00 -2.60
C VAL A 7 1.17 3.61 -1.88
N ALA A 8 1.29 3.14 -0.64
CA ALA A 8 0.14 2.69 0.13
C ALA A 8 0.12 3.31 1.53
N ASN A 9 -1.03 3.83 1.94
CA ASN A 9 -1.35 4.07 3.34
C ASN A 9 -2.33 3.00 3.81
N MET A 10 -1.90 2.20 4.79
CA MET A 10 -2.69 1.12 5.36
C MET A 10 -2.70 1.16 6.90
N ASP A 11 -2.48 2.33 7.52
CA ASP A 11 -2.48 2.48 8.99
C ASP A 11 -3.68 1.82 9.69
N PRO A 12 -4.92 1.94 9.18
CA PRO A 12 -6.08 1.28 9.78
C PRO A 12 -5.98 -0.25 9.82
N VAL A 13 -5.27 -0.88 8.88
CA VAL A 13 -5.09 -2.34 8.84
C VAL A 13 -4.21 -2.81 9.98
N TRP A 14 -3.14 -2.04 10.26
CA TRP A 14 -2.18 -2.35 11.30
C TRP A 14 -2.72 -2.04 12.70
N THR A 15 -3.60 -1.05 12.80
CA THR A 15 -4.18 -0.57 14.07
C THR A 15 -5.52 -1.19 14.44
N SER A 16 -6.26 -1.79 13.50
CA SER A 16 -7.53 -2.50 13.77
C SER A 16 -7.34 -3.85 14.49
N THR A 17 -6.15 -4.09 15.03
CA THR A 17 -5.79 -5.25 15.85
C THR A 17 -6.45 -5.28 17.24
N GLY A 18 -7.31 -4.31 17.56
CA GLY A 18 -8.06 -4.23 18.81
C GLY A 18 -9.14 -5.31 18.98
N GLU A 19 -9.26 -5.78 20.23
CA GLU A 19 -9.98 -6.92 20.84
C GLU A 19 -11.41 -7.29 20.36
N ASP A 20 -12.04 -6.57 19.42
CA ASP A 20 -13.44 -6.76 19.04
C ASP A 20 -13.64 -7.39 17.64
N THR A 21 -12.56 -7.55 16.86
CA THR A 21 -12.67 -8.16 15.52
C THR A 21 -12.72 -9.67 15.63
N LYS A 22 -13.83 -10.27 15.16
CA LYS A 22 -13.99 -11.74 15.08
C LYS A 22 -12.75 -12.38 14.42
N PRO A 23 -12.18 -13.45 15.00
CA PRO A 23 -10.94 -14.06 14.52
C PRO A 23 -11.01 -14.51 13.06
N ALA A 24 -12.19 -14.93 12.58
CA ALA A 24 -12.42 -15.25 11.17
C ALA A 24 -12.23 -14.04 10.24
N ALA A 25 -12.76 -12.87 10.62
CA ALA A 25 -12.61 -11.65 9.83
C ALA A 25 -11.15 -11.16 9.80
N LYS A 26 -10.42 -11.31 10.91
CA LYS A 26 -8.97 -11.03 10.97
C LYS A 26 -8.17 -11.96 10.05
N TYR A 27 -8.53 -13.25 10.02
CA TYR A 27 -7.91 -14.22 9.13
C TYR A 27 -8.19 -13.91 7.65
N GLU A 28 -9.44 -13.59 7.30
CA GLU A 28 -9.78 -13.23 5.92
C GLU A 28 -9.09 -11.95 5.46
N GLN A 29 -9.00 -10.92 6.33
CA GLN A 29 -8.31 -9.68 6.02
C GLN A 29 -6.81 -9.89 5.82
N SER A 30 -6.15 -10.65 6.71
CA SER A 30 -4.72 -10.96 6.59
C SER A 30 -4.42 -11.80 5.35
N ALA A 31 -5.28 -12.77 5.01
CA ALA A 31 -5.16 -13.55 3.78
C ALA A 31 -5.33 -12.67 2.54
N ALA A 32 -6.31 -11.77 2.50
CA ALA A 32 -6.51 -10.85 1.39
C ALA A 32 -5.32 -9.87 1.23
N LEU A 33 -4.81 -9.35 2.35
CA LEU A 33 -3.64 -8.48 2.36
C LEU A 33 -2.41 -9.19 1.82
N ARG A 34 -2.14 -10.42 2.29
CA ARG A 34 -1.03 -11.22 1.80
C ARG A 34 -1.13 -11.45 0.29
N ARG A 35 -2.30 -11.86 -0.21
CA ARG A 35 -2.50 -12.08 -1.66
C ARG A 35 -2.30 -10.80 -2.49
N PHE A 36 -2.70 -9.65 -1.96
CA PHE A 36 -2.43 -8.37 -2.59
C PHE A 36 -0.93 -8.07 -2.65
N LEU A 37 -0.21 -8.21 -1.52
CA LEU A 37 1.22 -7.94 -1.44
C LEU A 37 2.04 -8.91 -2.31
N GLU A 38 1.68 -10.18 -2.31
CA GLU A 38 2.26 -11.20 -3.19
C GLU A 38 2.04 -10.82 -4.66
N GLY A 39 0.81 -10.49 -5.07
CA GLY A 39 0.53 -10.09 -6.46
C GLY A 39 1.29 -8.83 -6.89
N VAL A 40 1.41 -7.83 -6.01
CA VAL A 40 2.21 -6.62 -6.28
C VAL A 40 3.69 -6.94 -6.47
N ARG A 41 4.22 -7.84 -5.64
CA ARG A 41 5.61 -8.29 -5.72
C ARG A 41 5.88 -9.13 -6.96
N ASP A 42 5.01 -10.08 -7.28
CA ASP A 42 5.11 -10.95 -8.45
C ASP A 42 5.03 -10.15 -9.76
N ASP A 43 4.21 -9.10 -9.78
CA ASP A 43 4.14 -8.15 -10.90
C ASP A 43 5.35 -7.19 -10.95
N GLY A 44 6.25 -7.24 -9.97
CA GLY A 44 7.50 -6.48 -9.94
C GLY A 44 7.35 -5.02 -9.52
N TYR A 45 6.21 -4.63 -8.94
CA TYR A 45 5.99 -3.25 -8.52
C TYR A 45 6.68 -2.98 -7.17
N PRO A 46 7.59 -1.99 -7.07
CA PRO A 46 8.08 -1.52 -5.78
C PRO A 46 6.93 -0.92 -4.97
N LEU A 47 6.79 -1.39 -3.73
CA LEU A 47 5.73 -0.97 -2.82
C LEU A 47 6.33 -0.13 -1.68
N LEU A 48 5.90 1.13 -1.60
CA LEU A 48 6.22 2.01 -0.49
C LEU A 48 5.05 2.07 0.48
N LEU A 49 5.31 1.73 1.74
CA LEU A 49 4.33 1.88 2.82
C LEU A 49 4.51 3.23 3.51
N MET A 50 3.44 4.01 3.57
CA MET A 50 3.34 5.19 4.41
C MET A 50 2.56 4.84 5.67
N SER A 51 3.11 5.18 6.83
CA SER A 51 2.47 4.91 8.11
C SER A 51 2.69 6.04 9.12
N GLU A 52 1.66 6.37 9.90
CA GLU A 52 1.76 7.26 11.06
C GLU A 52 2.27 6.55 12.31
N LEU A 53 2.30 5.21 12.30
CA LEU A 53 2.87 4.42 13.38
C LEU A 53 4.38 4.61 13.48
N ASN A 54 4.89 4.55 14.71
CA ASN A 54 6.33 4.45 14.92
C ASN A 54 6.84 3.09 14.39
N ALA A 55 8.13 3.03 14.04
CA ALA A 55 8.71 1.87 13.39
C ALA A 55 8.57 0.57 14.20
N ALA A 56 8.68 0.62 15.53
CA ALA A 56 8.56 -0.56 16.38
C ALA A 56 7.13 -1.11 16.40
N SER A 57 6.13 -0.23 16.58
CA SER A 57 4.71 -0.59 16.56
C SER A 57 4.29 -1.11 15.18
N LEU A 58 4.76 -0.48 14.12
CA LEU A 58 4.48 -0.91 12.75
C LEU A 58 5.09 -2.28 12.46
N ASN A 59 6.37 -2.48 12.81
CA ASN A 59 7.03 -3.77 12.60
C ASN A 59 6.33 -4.89 13.37
N ASN A 60 5.95 -4.64 14.63
CA ASN A 60 5.21 -5.62 15.40
C ASN A 60 3.84 -5.96 14.77
N ALA A 61 3.07 -4.94 14.35
CA ALA A 61 1.78 -5.15 13.71
C ALA A 61 1.88 -5.90 12.37
N ILE A 62 2.92 -5.61 11.58
CA ILE A 62 3.25 -6.33 10.35
C ILE A 62 3.60 -7.78 10.69
N SER A 63 4.47 -8.04 11.67
CA SER A 63 4.84 -9.40 12.08
C SER A 63 3.65 -10.22 12.58
N GLU A 64 2.75 -9.61 13.34
CA GLU A 64 1.53 -10.27 13.82
C GLU A 64 0.55 -10.62 12.68
N THR A 65 0.53 -9.80 11.62
CA THR A 65 -0.43 -9.96 10.51
C THR A 65 0.10 -10.84 9.39
N LEU A 66 1.38 -10.70 9.07
CA LEU A 66 2.02 -11.29 7.89
C LEU A 66 3.12 -12.31 8.24
N GLY A 67 3.52 -12.40 9.51
CA GLY A 67 4.68 -13.18 9.98
C GLY A 67 5.96 -12.35 10.02
N ASP A 68 7.03 -12.88 10.64
CA ASP A 68 8.32 -12.20 10.83
C ASP A 68 8.92 -11.57 9.55
N ASP A 69 8.75 -12.22 8.40
CA ASP A 69 9.25 -11.73 7.11
C ASP A 69 8.30 -10.75 6.41
N GLY A 70 7.20 -10.35 7.05
CA GLY A 70 6.18 -9.48 6.45
C GLY A 70 6.71 -8.11 6.00
N ILE A 71 7.80 -7.65 6.62
CA ILE A 71 8.45 -6.39 6.24
C ILE A 71 9.05 -6.44 4.82
N THR A 72 9.37 -7.64 4.32
CA THR A 72 10.04 -7.84 3.03
C THR A 72 9.14 -7.57 1.81
N TYR A 73 7.82 -7.46 2.02
CA TYR A 73 6.89 -7.04 0.98
C TYR A 73 7.02 -5.55 0.62
N PHE A 74 7.65 -4.74 1.48
CA PHE A 74 7.78 -3.30 1.29
C PHE A 74 9.20 -2.95 0.87
N SER A 75 9.32 -2.24 -0.25
CA SER A 75 10.60 -1.74 -0.76
C SER A 75 11.11 -0.55 0.06
N ALA A 76 10.19 0.24 0.62
CA ALA A 76 10.48 1.36 1.50
C ALA A 76 9.33 1.59 2.48
N ILE A 77 9.65 2.13 3.65
CA ILE A 77 8.67 2.51 4.68
C ILE A 77 8.94 3.95 5.06
N LEU A 78 7.94 4.81 4.89
CA LEU A 78 8.01 6.22 5.26
C LEU A 78 7.08 6.49 6.43
N SER A 79 7.60 7.15 7.46
CA SER A 79 6.76 7.72 8.48
C SER A 79 6.04 8.95 7.92
N SER A 80 4.72 9.00 8.08
CA SER A 80 3.86 10.13 7.68
C SER A 80 4.12 11.39 8.53
N SER A 81 4.99 11.30 9.55
CA SER A 81 5.50 12.45 10.31
C SER A 81 6.57 13.29 9.58
N ALA A 82 7.03 12.86 8.39
CA ALA A 82 8.04 13.58 7.63
C ALA A 82 7.51 14.94 7.12
N CYS A 83 8.14 16.04 7.55
CA CYS A 83 7.89 17.41 7.13
C CYS A 83 7.70 17.55 5.60
N GLY A 84 6.49 17.93 5.18
CA GLY A 84 6.10 18.14 3.78
C GLY A 84 4.79 17.44 3.42
N THR A 85 4.32 17.58 2.17
CA THR A 85 3.26 16.71 1.67
C THR A 85 3.82 15.29 1.58
N ARG A 86 3.38 14.37 2.45
CA ARG A 86 3.85 12.98 2.53
C ARG A 86 3.99 12.27 1.18
N TYR A 87 3.10 12.55 0.25
CA TYR A 87 3.14 12.05 -1.13
C TYR A 87 4.31 12.59 -1.94
N ALA A 88 4.73 13.85 -1.77
CA ALA A 88 5.92 14.38 -2.44
C ALA A 88 7.20 13.66 -2.00
N VAL A 89 7.32 13.36 -0.70
CA VAL A 89 8.45 12.58 -0.16
C VAL A 89 8.41 11.14 -0.68
N ALA A 90 7.23 10.54 -0.79
CA ALA A 90 7.07 9.21 -1.36
C ALA A 90 7.48 9.15 -2.85
N LEU A 91 7.05 10.12 -3.66
CA LEU A 91 7.42 10.22 -5.07
C LEU A 91 8.93 10.39 -5.25
N HIS A 92 9.55 11.20 -4.40
CA HIS A 92 11.01 11.37 -4.40
C HIS A 92 11.74 10.09 -4.01
N THR A 93 11.28 9.41 -2.95
CA THR A 93 11.87 8.13 -2.48
C THR A 93 11.78 7.04 -3.54
N LEU A 94 10.66 6.98 -4.26
CA LEU A 94 10.45 6.03 -5.35
C LEU A 94 11.17 6.44 -6.65
N ALA A 95 11.75 7.64 -6.72
CA ALA A 95 12.31 8.24 -7.93
C ALA A 95 11.36 8.12 -9.15
N THR A 96 10.05 8.15 -8.91
CA THR A 96 9.01 7.86 -9.90
C THR A 96 8.06 9.04 -10.03
N PRO A 97 7.71 9.49 -11.25
CA PRO A 97 6.80 10.61 -11.42
C PRO A 97 5.35 10.23 -11.04
N ALA A 98 4.60 11.19 -10.51
CA ALA A 98 3.27 10.96 -9.92
C ALA A 98 2.26 10.25 -10.85
N HIS A 99 2.29 10.54 -12.15
CA HIS A 99 1.40 9.93 -13.14
C HIS A 99 1.70 8.45 -13.45
N ARG A 100 2.83 7.93 -12.96
CA ARG A 100 3.26 6.52 -13.02
C ARG A 100 3.21 5.83 -11.65
N VAL A 101 2.72 6.51 -10.63
CA VAL A 101 2.50 5.92 -9.30
C VAL A 101 1.02 5.62 -9.12
N ALA A 102 0.72 4.51 -8.44
CA ALA A 102 -0.62 4.25 -7.92
C ALA A 102 -0.64 4.49 -6.41
N ALA A 103 -1.63 5.22 -5.92
CA ALA A 103 -1.90 5.39 -4.50
C ALA A 103 -2.97 4.41 -4.04
N VAL A 104 -2.68 3.66 -2.99
CA VAL A 104 -3.63 2.80 -2.28
C VAL A 104 -3.89 3.40 -0.91
N GLY A 105 -5.15 3.59 -0.53
CA GLY A 105 -5.51 4.25 0.72
C GLY A 105 -6.82 3.76 1.28
N VAL A 106 -6.98 3.83 2.60
CA VAL A 106 -8.22 3.44 3.29
C VAL A 106 -9.26 4.55 3.26
N ASP A 107 -8.82 5.79 3.40
CA ASP A 107 -9.69 6.96 3.51
C ASP A 107 -9.64 7.84 2.25
N GLU A 108 -10.80 8.38 1.86
CA GLU A 108 -10.92 9.30 0.72
C GLU A 108 -10.03 10.55 0.89
N ARG A 109 -9.83 11.02 2.13
CA ARG A 109 -8.94 12.15 2.42
C ARG A 109 -7.50 11.88 1.98
N GLY A 110 -6.98 10.69 2.31
CA GLY A 110 -5.63 10.29 1.91
C GLY A 110 -5.51 10.16 0.38
N LEU A 111 -6.54 9.64 -0.29
CA LEU A 111 -6.59 9.55 -1.74
C LEU A 111 -6.71 10.95 -2.40
N GLU A 112 -7.43 11.89 -1.81
CA GLU A 112 -7.53 13.26 -2.30
C GLU A 112 -6.19 14.00 -2.20
N GLU A 113 -5.43 13.79 -1.12
CA GLU A 113 -4.05 14.29 -1.01
C GLU A 113 -3.13 13.69 -2.08
N ALA A 114 -3.30 12.40 -2.41
CA ALA A 114 -2.56 11.75 -3.49
C ALA A 114 -2.88 12.39 -4.85
N ARG A 115 -4.18 12.62 -5.14
CA ARG A 115 -4.65 13.29 -6.37
C ARG A 115 -4.10 14.72 -6.46
N SER A 116 -4.13 15.45 -5.34
CA SER A 116 -3.57 16.81 -5.25
C SER A 116 -2.06 16.85 -5.49
N SER A 117 -1.37 15.73 -5.24
CA SER A 117 0.06 15.56 -5.51
C SER A 117 0.36 15.08 -6.94
N GLY A 118 -0.65 14.99 -7.81
CA GLY A 118 -0.52 14.61 -9.22
C GLY A 118 -0.63 13.11 -9.50
N ILE A 119 -0.98 12.30 -8.50
CA ILE A 119 -1.19 10.86 -8.68
C ILE A 119 -2.54 10.64 -9.38
N THR A 120 -2.49 10.05 -10.57
CA THR A 120 -3.69 9.85 -11.41
C THR A 120 -4.45 8.57 -11.07
N ARG A 121 -3.77 7.58 -10.45
CA ARG A 121 -4.38 6.31 -10.03
C ARG A 121 -4.49 6.22 -8.53
N CYS A 122 -5.70 6.41 -8.02
CA CYS A 122 -6.04 6.29 -6.61
C CYS A 122 -7.02 5.14 -6.44
N VAL A 123 -6.63 4.12 -5.68
CA VAL A 123 -7.38 2.88 -5.50
C VAL A 123 -7.74 2.73 -4.01
N PRO A 124 -9.01 2.56 -3.67
CA PRO A 124 -9.40 2.23 -2.30
C PRO A 124 -8.78 0.90 -1.88
N LEU A 125 -8.27 0.82 -0.65
CA LEU A 125 -7.66 -0.41 -0.14
C LEU A 125 -8.63 -1.59 -0.22
N SER A 126 -9.91 -1.38 0.06
CA SER A 126 -10.95 -2.42 -0.05
C SER A 126 -11.05 -3.02 -1.47
N ASP A 127 -10.85 -2.20 -2.51
CA ASP A 127 -10.82 -2.68 -3.90
C ASP A 127 -9.51 -3.40 -4.22
N ALA A 128 -8.38 -2.90 -3.72
CA ALA A 128 -7.08 -3.53 -3.87
C ALA A 128 -7.04 -4.92 -3.21
N LEU A 129 -7.58 -5.05 -2.00
CA LEU A 129 -7.69 -6.34 -1.30
C LEU A 129 -8.62 -7.33 -2.00
N ARG A 130 -9.69 -6.84 -2.65
CA ARG A 130 -10.63 -7.69 -3.39
C ARG A 130 -10.07 -8.17 -4.72
N ARG A 131 -9.29 -7.33 -5.41
CA ARG A 131 -8.84 -7.56 -6.80
C ARG A 131 -7.36 -7.91 -6.92
N GLY A 132 -6.58 -7.85 -5.84
CA GLY A 132 -5.13 -8.08 -5.87
C GLY A 132 -4.41 -6.99 -6.65
N SER A 133 -3.44 -7.38 -7.48
CA SER A 133 -2.66 -6.47 -8.33
C SER A 133 -3.34 -6.10 -9.65
N ALA A 134 -4.42 -6.80 -10.04
CA ALA A 134 -5.20 -6.54 -11.25
C ALA A 134 -5.58 -5.07 -11.54
N PRO A 135 -5.92 -4.21 -10.56
CA PRO A 135 -6.19 -2.79 -10.82
C PRO A 135 -4.97 -2.00 -11.35
N PHE A 136 -3.75 -2.53 -11.21
CA PHE A 136 -2.51 -1.90 -11.67
C PHE A 136 -2.01 -2.49 -12.99
N SER A 137 -2.31 -3.77 -13.28
CA SER A 137 -1.78 -4.54 -14.42
C SER A 137 -2.33 -4.16 -15.80
N HIS A 138 -2.97 -2.99 -15.97
CA HIS A 138 -3.53 -2.56 -17.26
C HIS A 138 -2.47 -1.96 -18.19
N ALA A 139 -1.37 -2.69 -18.44
CA ALA A 139 -0.36 -2.34 -19.43
C ALA A 139 0.57 -3.51 -19.87
N PHE A 140 0.08 -4.74 -19.98
CA PHE A 140 0.80 -5.77 -20.76
C PHE A 140 -0.17 -6.61 -21.62
N SER A 141 -0.86 -5.95 -22.54
CA SER A 141 -1.19 -6.59 -23.81
C SER A 141 -0.28 -5.97 -24.85
N SER A 142 0.96 -6.45 -24.90
CA SER A 142 1.76 -6.31 -26.11
C SER A 142 1.32 -7.43 -27.04
N ASP A 143 0.57 -7.02 -28.06
CA ASP A 143 0.41 -7.64 -29.37
C ASP A 143 1.56 -8.60 -29.72
N ARG A 144 1.22 -9.85 -30.03
CA ARG A 144 2.08 -10.78 -30.73
C ARG A 144 1.27 -11.59 -31.72
#